data_AF-A0A495L317-F1
#
_entry.id   AF-A0A495L317-F1
#
_cell.length_a   1.000
_cell.length_b   1.000
_cell.length_c   1.000
_cell.angle_alpha   90.00
_cell.angle_beta   90.00
_cell.angle_gamma   90.00
#
_symmetry.space_group_name_H-M   'P 1'
#
loop_
_entity.id
_entity.type
_entity.pdbx_description
1 polymer ?
#
loop_
_entity_poly.entity_id
_entity_poly.type
_entity_poly.pdbx_seq_one_letter_code
_entity_poly.pdbx_strand_id
1 'polypeptide(L)'
;MNEHSDEGRPDTLRAPRIVWEFGLRLLLLTDTHIGAAQPLARHAAESDVDLLVDRDPRTGVPRLRATTTAGLLRHGLAERTGDAGGVRALLGPAAQAAGSRAGTSALDVDDSHAELAEGTGVTVRAGTRVDPATGAVRPGRTWRWEVLPAGTVFTVPLRLHVPEAGDEAGLLGLLLLAAAGLDGTGPGRHVGARTGRGYGLVRAARWTARRHDLSGERGWFAYHARTWEQRWAAAAGTADDPEDLAEALTRCLAAAGPAPVADRVRGLAADQTDRRHRAELRLRLAVAERPAPWPPEPGATDPDEAVLRPGLLMIGDAPADARLGEVDRAHRYRPVPGAGDAVDHVPVLGDTALFALVKRIGGRLVRDAAEHLGADPDRWRAWNAYWWGSDAEEGAARGAELPPSTEGLRPRPSRPSPTIAQDGAARGAELPPSTEGLRPRPSRIRLRAAPAITGGAPLTTTRLTVDALFGDAVDGRLFTSDLHCGGGADVVLDVREPDDAVRGMLALLVRELATVPFDTLGSGGGSGNGRLCATRATLTTVSGDGGPAHTVDLLAAVRDPDTEDGRDARRWLAALRARLGPDRPDLTSPAHSTASEEEPYR
;
A
#
# COMPACT_ATOMS: atom_id res chain seq x y z
N MET A 1 -26.98 -54.54 -29.69
CA MET A 1 -27.54 -53.20 -29.46
C MET A 1 -27.21 -52.82 -28.02
N ASN A 2 -25.97 -52.36 -27.80
CA ASN A 2 -25.49 -51.88 -26.50
C ASN A 2 -24.88 -50.50 -26.76
N GLU A 3 -25.61 -49.46 -26.41
CA GLU A 3 -25.11 -48.09 -26.29
C GLU A 3 -24.10 -48.09 -25.14
N HIS A 4 -22.81 -48.18 -25.47
CA HIS A 4 -21.74 -47.83 -24.54
C HIS A 4 -21.66 -46.32 -24.51
N SER A 5 -22.20 -45.73 -23.44
CA SER A 5 -21.96 -44.35 -23.04
C SER A 5 -20.45 -44.13 -22.94
N ASP A 6 -19.90 -43.38 -23.90
CA ASP A 6 -18.51 -42.87 -23.92
C ASP A 6 -18.38 -41.71 -22.90
N GLU A 7 -18.75 -41.99 -21.64
CA GLU A 7 -18.52 -41.12 -20.49
C GLU A 7 -17.11 -41.39 -19.97
N GLY A 8 -16.14 -40.57 -20.40
CA GLY A 8 -14.82 -40.58 -19.76
C GLY A 8 -13.63 -40.35 -20.68
N ARG A 9 -13.82 -39.93 -21.93
CA ARG A 9 -12.68 -39.45 -22.71
C ARG A 9 -12.14 -38.18 -22.03
N PRO A 10 -10.86 -38.16 -21.60
CA PRO A 10 -10.30 -36.99 -20.93
C PRO A 10 -10.49 -35.79 -21.83
N ASP A 11 -11.08 -34.74 -21.26
CA ASP A 11 -11.31 -33.44 -21.88
C ASP A 11 -9.98 -33.00 -22.51
N THR A 12 -9.87 -33.23 -23.82
CA THR A 12 -8.65 -32.96 -24.56
C THR A 12 -8.59 -31.45 -24.59
N LEU A 13 -7.58 -30.89 -23.91
CA LEU A 13 -7.32 -29.44 -23.85
C LEU A 13 -7.56 -28.85 -25.24
N ARG A 14 -8.71 -28.19 -25.42
CA ARG A 14 -9.05 -27.58 -26.69
C ARG A 14 -8.00 -26.51 -26.95
N ALA A 15 -7.30 -26.64 -28.08
CA ALA A 15 -6.35 -25.63 -28.49
C ALA A 15 -7.05 -24.27 -28.56
N PRO A 16 -6.42 -23.18 -28.07
CA PRO A 16 -7.05 -21.87 -28.07
C PRO A 16 -7.37 -21.44 -29.51
N ARG A 17 -8.59 -20.94 -29.71
CA ARG A 17 -9.03 -20.43 -31.02
C ARG A 17 -8.54 -19.01 -31.27
N ILE A 18 -8.46 -18.20 -30.22
CA ILE A 18 -8.00 -16.82 -30.31
C ILE A 18 -6.92 -16.61 -29.26
N VAL A 19 -5.88 -15.87 -29.65
CA VAL A 19 -4.82 -15.42 -28.74
C VAL A 19 -4.69 -13.93 -28.85
N TRP A 20 -4.72 -13.26 -27.70
CA TRP A 20 -4.37 -11.85 -27.59
C TRP A 20 -2.96 -11.71 -27.04
N GLU A 21 -2.14 -10.89 -27.69
CA GLU A 21 -0.85 -10.45 -27.16
C GLU A 21 -1.01 -9.01 -26.66
N PHE A 22 -0.59 -8.76 -25.42
CA PHE A 22 -0.51 -7.42 -24.87
C PHE A 22 0.93 -7.08 -24.51
N GLY A 23 1.29 -5.81 -24.69
CA GLY A 23 2.46 -5.20 -24.08
C GLY A 23 2.01 -4.20 -23.04
N LEU A 24 2.50 -4.36 -21.81
CA LEU A 24 2.30 -3.39 -20.72
C LEU A 24 3.64 -2.75 -20.38
N ARG A 25 3.78 -1.44 -20.58
CA ARG A 25 4.89 -0.68 -19.99
C ARG A 25 4.48 -0.22 -18.59
N LEU A 26 5.00 -0.87 -17.57
CA LEU A 26 4.72 -0.59 -16.17
C LEU A 26 5.79 0.36 -15.60
N LEU A 27 5.42 1.60 -15.31
CA LEU A 27 6.28 2.63 -14.74
C LEU A 27 6.18 2.65 -13.21
N LEU A 28 7.32 2.63 -12.52
CA LEU A 28 7.41 2.91 -11.08
C LEU A 28 7.25 4.41 -10.84
N LEU A 29 6.20 4.79 -10.12
CA LEU A 29 5.97 6.17 -9.65
C LEU A 29 6.67 6.47 -8.33
N THR A 30 6.97 5.44 -7.56
CA THR A 30 7.71 5.53 -6.31
C THR A 30 8.69 4.38 -6.26
N ASP A 31 9.82 4.62 -5.61
CA ASP A 31 10.83 3.62 -5.30
C ASP A 31 10.23 2.32 -4.74
N THR A 32 10.83 1.17 -5.07
CA THR A 32 10.36 -0.13 -4.58
C THR A 32 11.51 -1.10 -4.34
N HIS A 33 11.24 -2.11 -3.52
CA HIS A 33 12.10 -3.27 -3.41
C HIS A 33 11.31 -4.50 -3.86
N ILE A 34 11.85 -5.20 -4.86
CA ILE A 34 11.33 -6.48 -5.32
C ILE A 34 12.33 -7.52 -4.84
N GLY A 35 11.98 -8.25 -3.78
CA GLY A 35 12.90 -9.20 -3.16
C GLY A 35 13.17 -10.42 -4.02
N ALA A 36 14.39 -10.94 -3.97
CA ALA A 36 14.75 -12.19 -4.62
C ALA A 36 13.95 -13.37 -4.03
N ALA A 37 13.36 -14.21 -4.88
CA ALA A 37 12.59 -15.36 -4.39
C ALA A 37 13.48 -16.51 -3.86
N GLN A 38 14.77 -16.49 -4.20
CA GLN A 38 15.72 -17.43 -3.64
C GLN A 38 16.42 -16.74 -2.45
N PRO A 39 16.42 -17.37 -1.27
CA PRO A 39 17.32 -16.97 -0.22
C PRO A 39 18.73 -17.28 -0.72
N LEU A 40 19.41 -16.29 -1.30
CA LEU A 40 20.86 -16.33 -1.39
C LEU A 40 21.36 -16.55 0.04
N ALA A 41 22.11 -17.63 0.27
CA ALA A 41 22.66 -17.92 1.58
C ALA A 41 23.42 -16.67 2.04
N ARG A 42 23.05 -16.12 3.21
CA ARG A 42 23.61 -14.91 3.82
C ARG A 42 25.15 -14.91 3.97
N HIS A 43 25.81 -16.02 3.64
CA HIS A 43 27.23 -16.24 3.83
C HIS A 43 28.02 -16.37 2.52
N ALA A 44 27.37 -16.33 1.34
CA ALA A 44 28.05 -16.47 0.06
C ALA A 44 28.30 -15.14 -0.67
N ALA A 45 27.66 -14.05 -0.24
CA ALA A 45 27.94 -12.72 -0.77
C ALA A 45 28.64 -11.91 0.33
N GLU A 46 29.85 -11.44 0.04
CA GLU A 46 30.62 -10.47 0.84
C GLU A 46 29.94 -9.07 0.88
N SER A 47 28.62 -9.00 0.76
CA SER A 47 27.85 -7.77 0.65
C SER A 47 27.21 -7.41 1.99
N ASP A 48 27.46 -6.18 2.45
CA ASP A 48 26.84 -5.58 3.65
C ASP A 48 25.33 -5.27 3.48
N VAL A 49 24.66 -5.83 2.47
CA VAL A 49 23.25 -5.55 2.16
C VAL A 49 22.37 -6.76 2.49
N ASP A 50 21.42 -6.57 3.41
CA ASP A 50 20.56 -7.66 3.91
C ASP A 50 19.54 -8.16 2.89
N LEU A 51 19.02 -7.27 2.02
CA LEU A 51 17.97 -7.58 1.07
C LEU A 51 18.31 -7.03 -0.32
N LEU A 52 18.69 -7.91 -1.24
CA LEU A 52 18.96 -7.58 -2.63
C LEU A 52 17.68 -7.55 -3.47
N VAL A 53 17.64 -6.70 -4.50
CA VAL A 53 16.58 -6.75 -5.51
C VAL A 53 16.75 -8.00 -6.38
N ASP A 54 15.62 -8.56 -6.81
CA ASP A 54 15.59 -9.70 -7.71
C ASP A 54 16.21 -9.34 -9.06
N ARG A 55 17.13 -10.19 -9.52
CA ARG A 55 17.84 -10.03 -10.79
C ARG A 55 17.69 -11.25 -11.66
N ASP A 56 17.80 -11.06 -12.96
CA ASP A 56 18.02 -12.15 -13.89
C ASP A 56 19.40 -12.78 -13.60
N PRO A 57 19.48 -14.09 -13.33
CA PRO A 57 20.74 -14.74 -12.99
C PRO A 57 21.77 -14.75 -14.12
N ARG A 58 21.36 -14.53 -15.38
CA ARG A 58 22.27 -14.51 -16.54
C ARG A 58 22.85 -13.13 -16.79
N THR A 59 22.03 -12.09 -16.66
CA THR A 59 22.42 -10.72 -17.04
C THR A 59 22.73 -9.84 -15.84
N GLY A 60 22.30 -10.22 -14.63
CA GLY A 60 22.39 -9.38 -13.43
C GLY A 60 21.45 -8.17 -13.45
N VAL A 61 20.64 -8.00 -14.49
CA VAL A 61 19.68 -6.90 -14.61
C VAL A 61 18.54 -7.11 -13.63
N PRO A 62 18.10 -6.09 -12.86
CA PRO A 62 16.94 -6.22 -12.00
C PRO A 62 15.70 -6.63 -12.80
N ARG A 63 14.82 -7.43 -12.22
CA ARG A 63 13.61 -7.90 -12.89
C ARG A 63 12.38 -7.88 -12.01
N LEU A 64 11.23 -7.77 -12.66
CA LEU A 64 9.92 -8.03 -12.11
C LEU A 64 9.47 -9.41 -12.59
N ARG A 65 9.26 -10.34 -11.66
CA ARG A 65 8.84 -11.69 -12.02
C ARG A 65 7.40 -11.71 -12.52
N ALA A 66 7.11 -12.62 -13.45
CA ALA A 66 5.78 -12.93 -13.93
C ALA A 66 4.80 -13.16 -12.77
N THR A 67 5.23 -13.86 -11.72
CA THR A 67 4.41 -14.15 -10.53
C THR A 67 4.05 -12.90 -9.74
N THR A 68 4.93 -11.90 -9.69
CA THR A 68 4.65 -10.61 -9.04
C THR A 68 3.59 -9.83 -9.82
N THR A 69 3.72 -9.76 -11.15
CA THR A 69 2.72 -9.09 -12.00
C THR A 69 1.38 -9.83 -12.01
N ALA A 70 1.39 -11.16 -12.09
CA ALA A 70 0.18 -11.97 -11.96
C ALA A 70 -0.47 -11.77 -10.58
N GLY A 71 0.31 -11.66 -9.50
CA GLY A 71 -0.17 -11.34 -8.16
C GLY A 71 -0.83 -9.96 -8.09
N LEU A 72 -0.22 -8.94 -8.71
CA LEU A 72 -0.76 -7.60 -8.83
C LEU A 72 -2.15 -7.60 -9.48
N LEU A 73 -2.26 -8.23 -10.66
CA LEU A 73 -3.52 -8.35 -11.41
C LEU A 73 -4.55 -9.18 -10.64
N ARG A 74 -4.12 -10.27 -10.00
CA ARG A 74 -4.99 -11.17 -9.22
C ARG A 74 -5.63 -10.46 -8.05
N HIS A 75 -4.83 -9.80 -7.22
CA HIS A 75 -5.35 -9.02 -6.11
C HIS A 75 -6.20 -7.87 -6.62
N GLY A 76 -5.80 -7.27 -7.74
CA GLY A 76 -6.56 -6.18 -8.33
C GLY A 76 -7.96 -6.56 -8.76
N LEU A 77 -8.12 -7.71 -9.40
CA LEU A 77 -9.39 -8.29 -9.80
C LEU A 77 -10.21 -8.73 -8.57
N ALA A 78 -9.60 -9.51 -7.67
CA ALA A 78 -10.26 -10.04 -6.48
C ALA A 78 -10.81 -8.94 -5.57
N GLU A 79 -10.04 -7.87 -5.34
CA GLU A 79 -10.49 -6.73 -4.52
C GLU A 79 -11.69 -6.01 -5.13
N ARG A 80 -11.82 -5.97 -6.46
CA ARG A 80 -12.90 -5.24 -7.14
C ARG A 80 -14.17 -6.05 -7.30
N THR A 81 -14.05 -7.33 -7.64
CA THR A 81 -15.20 -8.15 -8.01
C THR A 81 -15.69 -9.04 -6.88
N GLY A 82 -14.81 -9.44 -5.95
CA GLY A 82 -15.09 -10.54 -5.03
C GLY A 82 -15.33 -11.89 -5.71
N ASP A 83 -15.16 -11.97 -7.03
CA ASP A 83 -15.47 -13.15 -7.84
C ASP A 83 -14.24 -14.05 -7.97
N ALA A 84 -14.16 -15.04 -7.07
CA ALA A 84 -13.12 -16.05 -7.09
C ALA A 84 -13.15 -16.91 -8.38
N GLY A 85 -14.31 -17.03 -9.03
CA GLY A 85 -14.48 -17.76 -10.29
C GLY A 85 -13.80 -17.04 -11.44
N GLY A 86 -14.12 -15.76 -11.65
CA GLY A 86 -13.47 -14.90 -12.64
C GLY A 86 -11.96 -14.77 -12.42
N VAL A 87 -11.51 -14.65 -11.17
CA VAL A 87 -10.09 -14.66 -10.83
C VAL A 87 -9.42 -15.96 -11.26
N ARG A 88 -10.04 -17.11 -10.99
CA ARG A 88 -9.51 -18.42 -11.38
C ARG A 88 -9.53 -18.61 -12.90
N ALA A 89 -10.57 -18.13 -13.58
CA ALA A 89 -10.67 -18.20 -15.03
C ALA A 89 -9.54 -17.42 -15.72
N LEU A 90 -9.27 -16.19 -15.26
CA LEU A 90 -8.24 -15.34 -15.88
C LEU A 90 -6.81 -15.78 -15.49
N LEU A 91 -6.56 -16.00 -14.19
CA LEU A 91 -5.20 -16.10 -13.62
C LEU A 91 -4.88 -17.47 -13.01
N GLY A 92 -5.77 -18.45 -13.15
CA GLY A 92 -5.63 -19.76 -12.54
C GLY A 92 -5.82 -19.77 -11.01
N PRO A 93 -5.75 -20.95 -10.38
CA PRO A 93 -5.88 -21.09 -8.93
C PRO A 93 -4.67 -20.49 -8.19
N ALA A 94 -4.90 -19.87 -7.02
CA ALA A 94 -3.85 -19.25 -6.22
C ALA A 94 -2.84 -20.26 -5.62
N ALA A 95 -3.27 -21.50 -5.39
CA ALA A 95 -2.43 -22.61 -4.99
C ALA A 95 -2.94 -23.88 -5.68
N GLN A 96 -2.03 -24.73 -6.14
CA GLN A 96 -2.39 -26.10 -6.52
C GLN A 96 -2.78 -26.83 -5.23
N ALA A 97 -4.07 -26.91 -4.93
CA ALA A 97 -4.55 -27.83 -3.91
C ALA A 97 -4.14 -29.24 -4.35
N ALA A 98 -3.44 -29.97 -3.46
CA ALA A 98 -3.00 -31.33 -3.76
C ALA A 98 -4.20 -32.18 -4.23
N GLY A 99 -4.14 -32.67 -5.47
CA GLY A 99 -5.18 -33.49 -6.08
C GLY A 99 -6.24 -32.76 -6.92
N SER A 100 -6.24 -31.42 -6.96
CA SER A 100 -7.10 -30.68 -7.91
C SER A 100 -6.42 -30.62 -9.28
N ARG A 101 -7.16 -30.95 -10.35
CA ARG A 101 -6.67 -30.77 -11.72
C ARG A 101 -6.27 -29.30 -11.89
N ALA A 102 -5.01 -29.06 -12.29
CA ALA A 102 -4.50 -27.73 -12.53
C ALA A 102 -5.30 -27.10 -13.68
N GLY A 103 -6.29 -26.27 -13.34
CA GLY A 103 -6.91 -25.39 -14.32
C GLY A 103 -5.84 -24.48 -14.87
N THR A 104 -5.68 -24.47 -16.20
CA THR A 104 -4.74 -23.60 -16.89
C THR A 104 -5.23 -22.15 -16.77
N SER A 105 -4.33 -21.23 -16.43
CA SER A 105 -4.60 -19.79 -16.49
C SER A 105 -4.93 -19.41 -17.93
N ALA A 106 -5.94 -18.57 -18.16
CA ALA A 106 -6.17 -18.00 -19.49
C ALA A 106 -5.10 -16.95 -19.83
N LEU A 107 -4.56 -16.25 -18.82
CA LEU A 107 -3.53 -15.25 -18.98
C LEU A 107 -2.15 -15.81 -18.61
N ASP A 108 -1.26 -15.83 -19.59
CA ASP A 108 0.18 -16.01 -19.39
C ASP A 108 0.83 -14.65 -19.19
N VAL A 109 1.77 -14.62 -18.25
CA VAL A 109 2.54 -13.43 -17.87
C VAL A 109 4.01 -13.81 -17.91
N ASP A 110 4.84 -12.97 -18.51
CA ASP A 110 6.28 -13.21 -18.61
C ASP A 110 7.08 -12.36 -17.61
N ASP A 111 8.29 -12.82 -17.27
CA ASP A 111 9.25 -12.02 -16.50
C ASP A 111 9.63 -10.76 -17.28
N SER A 112 9.88 -9.67 -16.56
CA SER A 112 10.18 -8.37 -17.16
C SER A 112 11.46 -7.78 -16.60
N HIS A 113 12.37 -7.34 -17.47
CA HIS A 113 13.60 -6.65 -17.03
C HIS A 113 13.30 -5.18 -16.70
N ALA A 114 14.05 -4.64 -15.75
CA ALA A 114 13.99 -3.24 -15.37
C ALA A 114 14.79 -2.39 -16.36
N GLU A 115 14.15 -1.37 -16.91
CA GLU A 115 14.76 -0.28 -17.67
C GLU A 115 14.90 0.92 -16.72
N LEU A 116 16.12 1.21 -16.27
CA LEU A 116 16.40 2.34 -15.38
C LEU A 116 16.50 3.63 -16.21
N ALA A 117 15.92 4.72 -15.71
CA ALA A 117 16.07 6.02 -16.33
C ALA A 117 17.55 6.47 -16.33
N GLU A 118 17.94 7.27 -17.31
CA GLU A 118 19.31 7.79 -17.42
C GLU A 118 19.72 8.53 -16.14
N GLY A 119 20.95 8.30 -15.68
CA GLY A 119 21.46 8.90 -14.43
C GLY A 119 20.88 8.30 -13.14
N THR A 120 19.99 7.30 -13.23
CA THR A 120 19.47 6.59 -12.06
C THR A 120 20.09 5.19 -11.93
N GLY A 121 20.12 4.67 -10.70
CA GLY A 121 20.68 3.37 -10.38
C GLY A 121 19.94 2.68 -9.25
N VAL A 122 20.16 1.37 -9.08
CA VAL A 122 19.73 0.66 -7.87
C VAL A 122 20.44 1.29 -6.67
N THR A 123 19.67 1.77 -5.70
CA THR A 123 20.25 2.42 -4.50
C THR A 123 20.15 1.49 -3.30
N VAL A 124 21.12 1.55 -2.39
CA VAL A 124 21.03 0.88 -1.09
C VAL A 124 20.46 1.86 -0.09
N ARG A 125 19.35 1.47 0.56
CA ARG A 125 18.77 2.22 1.66
C ARG A 125 19.13 1.53 2.98
N ALA A 126 19.40 2.32 4.00
CA ALA A 126 19.48 1.84 5.37
C ALA A 126 18.14 2.12 6.05
N GLY A 127 17.62 1.20 6.84
CA GLY A 127 16.53 1.48 7.75
C GLY A 127 16.91 1.05 9.14
N THR A 128 16.19 1.59 10.11
CA THR A 128 16.31 1.17 11.49
C THR A 128 14.95 0.91 12.07
N ARG A 129 14.87 -0.07 12.96
CA ARG A 129 13.66 -0.29 13.71
C ARG A 129 13.49 0.80 14.76
N VAL A 130 12.37 1.50 14.68
CA VAL A 130 11.89 2.39 15.73
C VAL A 130 10.81 1.65 16.49
N ASP A 131 10.94 1.60 17.81
CA ASP A 131 9.90 1.10 18.69
C ASP A 131 8.73 2.10 18.69
N PRO A 132 7.51 1.67 18.32
CA PRO A 132 6.39 2.60 18.17
C PRO A 132 5.90 3.19 19.49
N ALA A 133 6.14 2.55 20.63
CA ALA A 133 5.70 3.03 21.94
C ALA A 133 6.64 4.11 22.50
N THR A 134 7.94 3.94 22.28
CA THR A 134 8.97 4.84 22.84
C THR A 134 9.53 5.82 21.82
N GLY A 135 9.35 5.58 20.51
CA GLY A 135 10.03 6.32 19.46
C GLY A 135 11.54 6.06 19.38
N ALA A 136 12.07 5.15 20.21
CA ALA A 136 13.49 4.85 20.27
C ALA A 136 13.92 3.86 19.20
N VAL A 137 15.14 4.04 18.68
CA VAL A 137 15.77 3.10 17.76
C VAL A 137 16.25 1.89 18.56
N ARG A 138 15.90 0.67 18.14
CA ARG A 138 16.44 -0.54 18.77
C ARG A 138 17.90 -0.76 18.32
N PRO A 139 18.88 -0.82 19.24
CA PRO A 139 20.27 -1.10 18.89
C PRO A 139 20.42 -2.40 18.10
N GLY A 140 21.33 -2.44 17.12
CA GLY A 140 21.59 -3.63 16.29
C GLY A 140 20.45 -4.02 15.35
N ARG A 141 19.43 -3.18 15.19
CA ARG A 141 18.30 -3.40 14.26
C ARG A 141 18.32 -2.40 13.11
N THR A 142 19.51 -2.16 12.56
CA THR A 142 19.71 -1.58 11.24
C THR A 142 19.53 -2.66 10.19
N TRP A 143 18.94 -2.33 9.04
CA TRP A 143 18.97 -3.20 7.87
C TRP A 143 19.31 -2.38 6.63
N ARG A 144 19.98 -2.99 5.66
CA ARG A 144 20.28 -2.41 4.36
C ARG A 144 19.54 -3.19 3.28
N TRP A 145 18.94 -2.48 2.34
CA TRP A 145 18.18 -3.11 1.27
C TRP A 145 18.30 -2.31 -0.01
N GLU A 146 18.43 -3.00 -1.12
CA GLU A 146 18.44 -2.39 -2.44
C GLU A 146 17.03 -1.95 -2.85
N VAL A 147 16.96 -0.86 -3.57
CA VAL A 147 15.71 -0.23 -3.98
C VAL A 147 15.86 0.20 -5.44
N LEU A 148 14.86 -0.17 -6.24
CA LEU A 148 14.66 0.36 -7.58
C LEU A 148 14.07 1.76 -7.48
N PRO A 149 14.65 2.75 -8.16
CA PRO A 149 14.16 4.11 -8.13
C PRO A 149 12.83 4.24 -8.88
N ALA A 150 12.02 5.22 -8.50
CA ALA A 150 10.96 5.71 -9.39
C ALA A 150 11.53 6.12 -10.75
N GLY A 151 10.74 6.01 -11.80
CA GLY A 151 11.18 6.18 -13.18
C GLY A 151 11.59 4.87 -13.85
N THR A 152 11.84 3.80 -13.08
CA THR A 152 12.08 2.47 -13.67
C THR A 152 10.86 2.00 -14.44
N VAL A 153 11.06 1.51 -15.66
CA VAL A 153 10.04 0.91 -16.51
C VAL A 153 10.24 -0.60 -16.59
N PHE A 154 9.14 -1.35 -16.58
CA PHE A 154 9.14 -2.78 -16.92
C PHE A 154 8.28 -2.99 -18.15
N THR A 155 8.86 -3.57 -19.20
CA THR A 155 8.09 -4.03 -20.36
C THR A 155 7.59 -5.45 -20.08
N VAL A 156 6.26 -5.58 -19.91
CA VAL A 156 5.59 -6.83 -19.52
C VAL A 156 4.79 -7.40 -20.69
N PRO A 157 5.28 -8.48 -21.35
CA PRO A 157 4.49 -9.24 -22.29
C PRO A 157 3.41 -10.05 -21.56
N LEU A 158 2.18 -10.01 -22.09
CA LEU A 158 1.06 -10.81 -21.60
C LEU A 158 0.41 -11.53 -22.79
N ARG A 159 -0.08 -12.75 -22.56
CA ARG A 159 -0.80 -13.51 -23.58
C ARG A 159 -2.10 -14.05 -23.00
N LEU A 160 -3.23 -13.66 -23.56
CA LEU A 160 -4.54 -14.15 -23.17
C LEU A 160 -5.02 -15.18 -24.19
N HIS A 161 -5.17 -16.41 -23.73
CA HIS A 161 -5.69 -17.54 -24.50
C HIS A 161 -7.20 -17.60 -24.34
N VAL A 162 -7.90 -17.58 -25.47
CA VAL A 162 -9.36 -17.64 -25.53
C VAL A 162 -9.75 -18.97 -26.17
N PRO A 163 -10.25 -19.95 -25.38
CA PRO A 163 -10.58 -21.28 -25.89
C PRO A 163 -11.66 -21.23 -26.97
N GLU A 164 -12.75 -20.51 -26.71
CA GLU A 164 -13.88 -20.36 -27.63
C GLU A 164 -14.20 -18.88 -27.85
N ALA A 165 -14.65 -18.53 -29.06
CA ALA A 165 -14.96 -17.13 -29.41
C ALA A 165 -16.02 -16.48 -28.50
N GLY A 166 -16.93 -17.28 -27.92
CA GLY A 166 -17.93 -16.81 -26.96
C GLY A 166 -17.34 -16.30 -25.65
N ASP A 167 -16.14 -16.75 -25.27
CA ASP A 167 -15.47 -16.38 -24.01
C ASP A 167 -14.68 -15.07 -24.13
N GLU A 168 -14.40 -14.63 -25.37
CA GLU A 168 -13.49 -13.53 -25.67
C GLU A 168 -13.84 -12.26 -24.88
N ALA A 169 -15.10 -11.80 -24.99
CA ALA A 169 -15.53 -10.57 -24.33
C ALA A 169 -15.49 -10.68 -22.80
N GLY A 170 -15.77 -11.87 -22.24
CA GLY A 170 -15.74 -12.11 -20.81
C GLY A 170 -14.32 -12.03 -20.25
N LEU A 171 -13.37 -12.69 -20.91
CA LEU A 171 -11.97 -12.69 -20.50
C LEU A 171 -11.30 -11.31 -20.66
N LEU A 172 -11.60 -10.59 -21.75
CA LEU A 172 -11.15 -9.20 -21.93
C LEU A 172 -11.72 -8.27 -20.85
N GLY A 173 -12.98 -8.47 -20.47
CA GLY A 173 -13.61 -7.75 -19.36
C GLY A 173 -12.90 -7.99 -18.02
N LEU A 174 -12.56 -9.24 -17.72
CA LEU A 174 -11.80 -9.58 -16.51
C LEU A 174 -10.40 -8.94 -16.52
N LEU A 175 -9.72 -8.92 -17.67
CA LEU A 175 -8.41 -8.28 -17.80
C LEU A 175 -8.50 -6.76 -17.57
N LEU A 176 -9.52 -6.09 -18.14
CA LEU A 176 -9.77 -4.66 -17.90
C LEU A 176 -9.98 -4.37 -16.41
N LEU A 177 -10.81 -5.15 -15.71
CA LEU A 177 -11.03 -5.00 -14.28
C LEU A 177 -9.76 -5.28 -13.45
N ALA A 178 -8.95 -6.25 -13.87
CA ALA A 178 -7.67 -6.55 -13.23
C ALA A 178 -6.67 -5.39 -13.38
N ALA A 179 -6.61 -4.78 -14.58
CA ALA A 179 -5.74 -3.67 -14.92
C ALA A 179 -6.20 -2.32 -14.35
N ALA A 180 -7.48 -2.18 -13.97
CA ALA A 180 -8.03 -0.95 -13.43
C ALA A 180 -7.22 -0.43 -12.22
N GLY A 181 -6.92 0.87 -12.24
CA GLY A 181 -6.02 1.55 -11.29
C GLY A 181 -4.55 1.58 -11.73
N LEU A 182 -4.19 0.92 -12.84
CA LEU A 182 -2.89 1.13 -13.50
C LEU A 182 -2.90 2.35 -14.43
N ASP A 183 -4.06 2.85 -14.82
CA ASP A 183 -4.26 4.12 -15.53
C ASP A 183 -3.85 5.37 -14.71
N GLY A 184 -3.45 5.19 -13.45
CA GLY A 184 -3.10 6.28 -12.53
C GLY A 184 -4.31 6.88 -11.81
N THR A 185 -5.50 6.28 -11.94
CA THR A 185 -6.70 6.73 -11.23
C THR A 185 -6.87 6.04 -9.87
N GLY A 186 -7.57 6.72 -8.96
CA GLY A 186 -7.89 6.21 -7.62
C GLY A 186 -6.64 5.94 -6.75
N PRO A 187 -6.64 4.87 -5.94
CA PRO A 187 -5.52 4.57 -5.03
C PRO A 187 -4.26 4.04 -5.72
N GLY A 188 -4.31 3.85 -7.04
CA GLY A 188 -3.24 3.21 -7.79
C GLY A 188 -3.02 1.74 -7.43
N ARG A 189 -1.94 1.17 -7.95
CA ARG A 189 -1.49 -0.20 -7.67
C ARG A 189 -0.05 -0.17 -7.19
N HIS A 190 0.32 -1.17 -6.38
CA HIS A 190 1.65 -1.23 -5.81
C HIS A 190 2.30 -2.59 -6.02
N VAL A 191 3.61 -2.60 -6.29
CA VAL A 191 4.45 -3.79 -6.42
C VAL A 191 5.58 -3.79 -5.40
N GLY A 192 6.05 -4.98 -5.05
CA GLY A 192 7.18 -5.15 -4.15
C GLY A 192 6.82 -5.04 -2.66
N ALA A 193 7.83 -4.74 -1.85
CA ALA A 193 7.72 -4.69 -0.39
C ALA A 193 7.36 -3.29 0.11
N ARG A 194 6.82 -3.23 1.33
CA ARG A 194 6.51 -1.98 2.06
C ARG A 194 5.54 -1.04 1.35
N THR A 195 4.63 -1.59 0.55
CA THR A 195 3.61 -0.83 -0.19
C THR A 195 2.72 0.03 0.70
N GLY A 196 2.47 -0.38 1.95
CA GLY A 196 1.73 0.43 2.93
C GLY A 196 2.45 1.73 3.36
N ARG A 197 3.74 1.88 3.05
CA ARG A 197 4.54 3.06 3.37
C ARG A 197 4.76 3.96 2.16
N GLY A 198 4.05 3.79 1.06
CA GLY A 198 4.21 4.61 -0.15
C GLY A 198 5.28 4.13 -1.12
N TYR A 199 5.70 2.87 -1.03
CA TYR A 199 6.63 2.25 -1.96
C TYR A 199 5.90 1.52 -3.10
N GLY A 200 6.57 1.44 -4.23
CA GLY A 200 6.19 0.65 -5.39
C GLY A 200 4.86 0.97 -6.03
N LEU A 201 4.33 2.17 -5.83
CA LEU A 201 3.26 2.70 -6.66
C LEU A 201 3.66 2.59 -8.15
N VAL A 202 2.78 2.03 -8.96
CA VAL A 202 2.96 1.83 -10.39
C VAL A 202 1.81 2.41 -11.19
N ARG A 203 2.10 2.78 -12.44
CA ARG A 203 1.10 3.00 -13.49
C ARG A 203 1.51 2.27 -14.76
N ALA A 204 0.54 1.92 -15.59
CA ALA A 204 0.77 1.64 -16.99
C ALA A 204 1.07 2.96 -17.70
N ALA A 205 2.29 3.11 -18.20
CA ALA A 205 2.64 4.20 -19.10
C ALA A 205 1.99 3.98 -20.48
N ARG A 206 1.85 2.72 -20.89
CA ARG A 206 1.28 2.34 -22.19
C ARG A 206 0.80 0.90 -22.20
N TRP A 207 -0.28 0.67 -22.93
CA TRP A 207 -0.73 -0.64 -23.39
C TRP A 207 -0.60 -0.78 -24.89
N THR A 208 -0.25 -1.97 -25.35
CA THR A 208 -0.43 -2.40 -26.74
C THR A 208 -1.26 -3.68 -26.76
N ALA A 209 -2.07 -3.86 -27.80
CA ALA A 209 -2.91 -5.04 -27.96
C ALA A 209 -2.86 -5.55 -29.40
N ARG A 210 -2.79 -6.86 -29.56
CA ARG A 210 -2.88 -7.53 -30.85
C ARG A 210 -3.68 -8.82 -30.74
N ARG A 211 -4.68 -8.95 -31.60
CA ARG A 211 -5.52 -10.16 -31.72
C ARG A 211 -5.00 -11.08 -32.81
N HIS A 212 -4.94 -12.38 -32.53
CA HIS A 212 -4.64 -13.43 -33.49
C HIS A 212 -5.77 -14.46 -33.49
N ASP A 213 -6.33 -14.74 -34.66
CA ASP A 213 -7.32 -15.80 -34.85
C ASP A 213 -6.63 -17.06 -35.36
N LEU A 214 -6.47 -18.05 -34.49
CA LEU A 214 -5.77 -19.29 -34.79
C LEU A 214 -6.63 -20.32 -35.52
N SER A 215 -7.90 -19.99 -35.84
CA SER A 215 -8.78 -20.88 -36.60
C SER A 215 -8.38 -21.03 -38.08
N GLY A 216 -7.57 -20.10 -38.59
CA GLY A 216 -7.06 -20.10 -39.97
C GLY A 216 -5.53 -20.09 -40.04
N GLU A 217 -5.00 -20.61 -41.14
CA GLU A 217 -3.56 -20.70 -41.41
C GLU A 217 -2.84 -19.35 -41.25
N ARG A 218 -3.44 -18.26 -41.77
CA ARG A 218 -2.85 -16.93 -41.70
C ARG A 218 -2.62 -16.45 -40.28
N GLY A 219 -3.59 -16.63 -39.38
CA GLY A 219 -3.45 -16.21 -37.98
C GLY A 219 -2.54 -17.13 -37.19
N TRP A 220 -2.56 -18.43 -37.50
CA TRP A 220 -1.59 -19.39 -36.98
C TRP A 220 -0.14 -18.99 -37.32
N PHE A 221 0.14 -18.71 -38.59
CA PHE A 221 1.46 -18.26 -39.05
C PHE A 221 1.82 -16.89 -38.44
N ALA A 222 0.88 -15.94 -38.42
CA ALA A 222 1.12 -14.61 -37.86
C ALA A 222 1.47 -14.64 -36.36
N TYR A 223 1.00 -15.63 -35.61
CA TYR A 223 1.34 -15.82 -34.20
C TYR A 223 2.65 -16.62 -34.02
N HIS A 224 2.78 -17.77 -34.66
CA HIS A 224 3.89 -18.69 -34.45
C HIS A 224 5.19 -18.30 -35.15
N ALA A 225 5.14 -17.54 -36.24
CA ALA A 225 6.34 -17.06 -36.93
C ALA A 225 7.05 -15.91 -36.18
N ARG A 226 6.44 -15.34 -35.13
CA ARG A 226 7.03 -14.24 -34.38
C ARG A 226 8.13 -14.72 -33.44
N THR A 227 9.30 -14.10 -33.54
CA THR A 227 10.38 -14.31 -32.58
C THR A 227 10.08 -13.64 -31.24
N TRP A 228 10.80 -14.05 -30.20
CA TRP A 228 10.70 -13.44 -28.88
C TRP A 228 11.07 -11.95 -28.91
N GLU A 229 12.15 -11.61 -29.60
CA GLU A 229 12.62 -10.23 -29.82
C GLU A 229 11.53 -9.36 -30.45
N GLN A 230 10.84 -9.86 -31.48
CA GLN A 230 9.73 -9.15 -32.11
C GLN A 230 8.54 -8.94 -31.19
N ARG A 231 8.28 -9.87 -30.25
CA ARG A 231 7.21 -9.72 -29.25
C ARG A 231 7.59 -8.65 -28.23
N TRP A 232 8.84 -8.66 -27.77
CA TRP A 232 9.37 -7.65 -26.85
C TRP A 232 9.41 -6.25 -27.44
N ALA A 233 9.94 -6.10 -28.66
CA ALA A 233 9.96 -4.81 -29.34
C ALA A 233 8.54 -4.24 -29.54
N ALA A 234 7.57 -5.09 -29.87
CA ALA A 234 6.18 -4.67 -29.97
C ALA A 234 5.54 -4.34 -28.61
N ALA A 235 5.96 -5.01 -27.54
CA ALA A 235 5.49 -4.72 -26.18
C ALA A 235 6.05 -3.39 -25.65
N ALA A 236 7.31 -3.08 -25.99
CA ALA A 236 7.93 -1.80 -25.68
C ALA A 236 7.26 -0.65 -26.44
N GLY A 237 6.87 -0.86 -27.70
CA GLY A 237 6.24 0.17 -28.52
C GLY A 237 7.14 1.41 -28.72
N THR A 238 6.62 2.43 -29.39
CA THR A 238 7.25 3.76 -29.43
C THR A 238 6.67 4.62 -28.31
N ALA A 239 7.47 5.49 -27.68
CA ALA A 239 7.09 6.20 -26.45
C ALA A 239 6.01 7.28 -26.64
N ASP A 240 5.68 7.65 -27.88
CA ASP A 240 5.15 8.98 -28.17
C ASP A 240 3.67 9.20 -27.85
N ASP A 241 2.90 8.19 -27.43
CA ASP A 241 1.54 8.39 -26.93
C ASP A 241 1.19 7.39 -25.81
N PRO A 242 0.73 7.85 -24.63
CA PRO A 242 0.13 6.97 -23.64
C PRO A 242 -1.18 6.43 -24.22
N GLU A 243 -1.35 5.12 -24.17
CA GLU A 243 -2.59 4.44 -24.59
C GLU A 243 -3.02 3.56 -23.43
N ASP A 244 -4.24 3.77 -22.94
CA ASP A 244 -4.79 2.90 -21.91
C ASP A 244 -5.26 1.55 -22.51
N LEU A 245 -5.54 0.57 -21.66
CA LEU A 245 -5.94 -0.75 -22.13
C LEU A 245 -7.30 -0.72 -22.86
N ALA A 246 -8.23 0.12 -22.43
CA ALA A 246 -9.55 0.20 -23.05
C ALA A 246 -9.46 0.80 -24.47
N GLU A 247 -8.62 1.82 -24.66
CA GLU A 247 -8.28 2.40 -25.96
C GLU A 247 -7.59 1.38 -26.87
N ALA A 248 -6.56 0.68 -26.35
CA ALA A 248 -5.86 -0.36 -27.10
C ALA A 248 -6.79 -1.49 -27.57
N LEU A 249 -7.69 -1.94 -26.69
CA LEU A 249 -8.71 -2.92 -27.03
C LEU A 249 -9.71 -2.37 -28.06
N THR A 250 -10.22 -1.16 -27.86
CA THR A 250 -11.20 -0.54 -28.77
C THR A 250 -10.63 -0.39 -30.18
N ARG A 251 -9.39 0.10 -30.29
CA ARG A 251 -8.68 0.23 -31.57
C ARG A 251 -8.47 -1.13 -32.24
N CYS A 252 -8.02 -2.14 -31.49
CA CYS A 252 -7.78 -3.47 -32.04
C CYS A 252 -9.09 -4.15 -32.49
N LEU A 253 -10.16 -4.04 -31.71
CA LEU A 253 -11.47 -4.62 -32.04
C LEU A 253 -12.14 -3.92 -33.22
N ALA A 254 -11.99 -2.59 -33.34
CA ALA A 254 -12.46 -1.85 -34.51
C ALA A 254 -11.77 -2.32 -35.80
N ALA A 255 -10.48 -2.63 -35.73
CA ALA A 255 -9.73 -3.17 -36.87
C ALA A 255 -10.04 -4.64 -37.18
N ALA A 256 -10.38 -5.44 -36.16
CA ALA A 256 -10.60 -6.89 -36.30
C ALA A 256 -12.04 -7.28 -36.71
N GLY A 257 -13.02 -6.38 -36.55
CA GLY A 257 -14.39 -6.56 -37.06
C GLY A 257 -15.49 -7.17 -36.15
N PRO A 258 -15.28 -7.60 -34.88
CA PRO A 258 -16.38 -8.09 -34.05
C PRO A 258 -17.05 -6.95 -33.27
N ALA A 259 -17.94 -6.19 -33.91
CA ALA A 259 -18.71 -5.12 -33.27
C ALA A 259 -19.38 -5.52 -31.92
N PRO A 260 -19.97 -6.73 -31.79
CA PRO A 260 -20.58 -7.15 -30.51
C PRO A 260 -19.59 -7.29 -29.36
N VAL A 261 -18.36 -7.73 -29.62
CA VAL A 261 -17.31 -7.84 -28.59
C VAL A 261 -16.88 -6.43 -28.17
N ALA A 262 -16.72 -5.52 -29.13
CA ALA A 262 -16.37 -4.13 -28.87
C ALA A 262 -17.42 -3.39 -28.02
N ASP A 263 -18.71 -3.58 -28.33
CA ASP A 263 -19.82 -3.01 -27.55
C ASP A 263 -19.82 -3.53 -26.11
N ARG A 264 -19.62 -4.85 -25.94
CA ARG A 264 -19.59 -5.47 -24.60
C ARG A 264 -18.38 -5.01 -23.78
N VAL A 265 -17.20 -4.93 -24.38
CA VAL A 265 -15.99 -4.45 -23.73
C VAL A 265 -16.14 -2.98 -23.30
N ARG A 266 -16.73 -2.12 -24.14
CA ARG A 266 -17.05 -0.73 -23.78
C ARG A 266 -18.06 -0.64 -22.63
N GLY A 267 -19.10 -1.46 -22.64
CA GLY A 267 -20.06 -1.54 -21.53
C GLY A 267 -19.40 -1.94 -20.21
N LEU A 268 -18.50 -2.94 -20.24
CA LEU A 268 -17.74 -3.37 -19.07
C LEU A 268 -16.74 -2.32 -18.59
N ALA A 269 -16.13 -1.55 -19.51
CA ALA A 269 -15.26 -0.44 -19.17
C ALA A 269 -16.03 0.71 -18.51
N ALA A 270 -17.24 1.00 -18.96
CA ALA A 270 -18.11 2.01 -18.36
C ALA A 270 -18.64 1.58 -16.98
N ASP A 271 -18.88 0.29 -16.76
CA ASP A 271 -19.37 -0.27 -15.48
C ASP A 271 -18.23 -0.65 -14.50
N GLN A 272 -17.04 -0.06 -14.63
CA GLN A 272 -15.94 -0.28 -13.67
C GLN A 272 -16.14 0.47 -12.35
N THR A 273 -17.38 0.56 -11.86
CA THR A 273 -17.68 1.22 -10.59
C THR A 273 -16.89 0.53 -9.48
N ASP A 274 -16.04 1.30 -8.80
CA ASP A 274 -15.18 0.77 -7.75
C ASP A 274 -15.98 0.48 -6.48
N ARG A 275 -16.49 -0.76 -6.38
CA ARG A 275 -17.28 -1.28 -5.25
C ARG A 275 -16.48 -1.50 -3.96
N ARG A 276 -15.20 -1.10 -3.93
CA ARG A 276 -14.39 -1.23 -2.71
C ARG A 276 -14.81 -0.18 -1.71
N HIS A 277 -15.20 -0.64 -0.53
CA HIS A 277 -15.36 0.22 0.63
C HIS A 277 -13.98 0.77 1.04
N ARG A 278 -13.75 2.06 0.83
CA ARG A 278 -12.47 2.72 1.12
C ARG A 278 -12.68 4.14 1.60
N ALA A 279 -11.70 4.67 2.31
CA ALA A 279 -11.61 6.10 2.57
C ALA A 279 -10.25 6.62 2.14
N GLU A 280 -10.23 7.88 1.70
CA GLU A 280 -9.05 8.59 1.24
C GLU A 280 -8.93 9.88 2.06
N LEU A 281 -7.91 9.96 2.90
CA LEU A 281 -7.56 11.19 3.60
C LEU A 281 -6.52 11.94 2.78
N ARG A 282 -6.92 13.06 2.17
CA ARG A 282 -6.02 14.00 1.51
C ARG A 282 -5.65 15.11 2.48
N LEU A 283 -4.35 15.33 2.67
CA LEU A 283 -3.79 16.38 3.49
C LEU A 283 -2.91 17.28 2.63
N ARG A 284 -3.00 18.59 2.82
CA ARG A 284 -1.91 19.50 2.47
C ARG A 284 -1.12 19.77 3.74
N LEU A 285 0.15 19.39 3.76
CA LEU A 285 1.07 19.63 4.88
C LEU A 285 2.05 20.73 4.51
N ALA A 286 2.14 21.77 5.34
CA ALA A 286 3.19 22.79 5.25
C ALA A 286 4.38 22.39 6.12
N VAL A 287 5.60 22.57 5.63
CA VAL A 287 6.82 22.51 6.45
C VAL A 287 6.91 23.81 7.23
N ALA A 288 6.20 23.87 8.35
CA ALA A 288 6.01 25.09 9.09
C ALA A 288 5.70 24.85 10.56
N GLU A 289 5.99 25.87 11.37
CA GLU A 289 5.57 25.96 12.75
C GLU A 289 4.39 26.93 12.88
N ARG A 290 3.44 26.58 13.75
CA ARG A 290 2.35 27.49 14.11
C ARG A 290 2.74 28.23 15.40
N PRO A 291 2.93 29.57 15.37
CA PRO A 291 3.36 30.32 16.54
C PRO A 291 2.23 30.62 17.53
N ALA A 292 0.98 30.64 17.06
CA ALA A 292 -0.20 30.96 17.86
C ALA A 292 -1.04 29.70 18.13
N PRO A 293 -1.78 29.63 19.25
CA PRO A 293 -2.69 28.54 19.54
C PRO A 293 -3.78 28.42 18.46
N TRP A 294 -4.33 27.21 18.33
CA TRP A 294 -5.39 26.87 17.40
C TRP A 294 -6.60 26.30 18.13
N PRO A 295 -7.84 26.67 17.76
CA PRO A 295 -8.22 27.62 16.70
C PRO A 295 -7.83 29.07 17.03
N PRO A 296 -7.72 29.97 16.02
CA PRO A 296 -7.50 31.39 16.27
C PRO A 296 -8.62 31.97 17.14
N GLU A 297 -8.34 33.00 17.94
CA GLU A 297 -9.34 33.60 18.80
C GLU A 297 -10.53 34.15 18.00
N PRO A 298 -11.77 34.04 18.53
CA PRO A 298 -12.96 34.58 17.86
C PRO A 298 -12.79 36.08 17.58
N GLY A 299 -12.80 36.47 16.30
CA GLY A 299 -12.60 37.86 15.87
C GLY A 299 -11.26 38.17 15.21
N ALA A 300 -10.34 37.19 15.10
CA ALA A 300 -9.21 37.31 14.19
C ALA A 300 -9.73 37.51 12.75
N THR A 301 -9.41 38.67 12.16
CA THR A 301 -10.03 39.14 10.90
C THR A 301 -9.60 38.36 9.67
N ASP A 302 -8.59 37.49 9.78
CA ASP A 302 -8.21 36.59 8.71
C ASP A 302 -7.68 35.25 9.29
N PRO A 303 -8.47 34.16 9.20
CA PRO A 303 -8.06 32.83 9.67
C PRO A 303 -6.90 32.23 8.85
N ASP A 304 -6.58 32.78 7.68
CA ASP A 304 -5.40 32.43 6.89
C ASP A 304 -4.17 33.30 7.26
N GLU A 305 -4.35 34.37 8.02
CA GLU A 305 -3.28 35.27 8.51
C GLU A 305 -2.61 34.79 9.80
N ALA A 306 -2.97 33.60 10.31
CA ALA A 306 -2.14 32.89 11.28
C ALA A 306 -0.87 32.42 10.55
N VAL A 307 0.05 33.36 10.29
CA VAL A 307 1.25 33.20 9.48
C VAL A 307 2.03 32.02 10.03
N LEU A 308 1.94 30.90 9.31
CA LEU A 308 2.79 29.75 9.52
C LEU A 308 4.23 30.21 9.35
N ARG A 309 5.05 30.05 10.40
CA ARG A 309 6.48 30.35 10.31
C ARG A 309 7.14 29.23 9.52
N PRO A 310 7.91 29.54 8.45
CA PRO A 310 8.62 28.51 7.71
C PRO A 310 9.44 27.64 8.65
N GLY A 311 9.20 26.34 8.59
CA GLY A 311 9.89 25.34 9.38
C GLY A 311 11.10 24.82 8.62
N LEU A 312 12.02 24.17 9.33
CA LEU A 312 13.18 23.53 8.75
C LEU A 312 12.94 22.03 8.63
N LEU A 313 13.18 21.45 7.47
CA LEU A 313 13.19 20.01 7.25
C LEU A 313 14.60 19.60 6.85
N MET A 314 15.18 18.59 7.52
CA MET A 314 16.51 18.11 7.13
C MET A 314 16.43 17.35 5.80
N ILE A 315 16.96 17.93 4.72
CA ILE A 315 17.08 17.25 3.44
C ILE A 315 18.55 16.88 3.26
N GLY A 316 18.91 15.64 3.57
CA GLY A 316 20.31 15.22 3.48
C GLY A 316 20.64 14.76 2.06
N ASP A 317 21.88 15.00 1.65
CA ASP A 317 22.47 14.39 0.46
C ASP A 317 22.50 12.85 0.57
N ALA A 318 22.55 12.18 -0.58
CA ALA A 318 22.98 10.80 -0.60
C ALA A 318 24.41 10.74 -0.03
N PRO A 319 24.68 10.02 1.08
CA PRO A 319 26.03 9.93 1.59
C PRO A 319 26.92 9.34 0.49
N ALA A 320 28.09 9.94 0.27
CA ALA A 320 29.11 9.35 -0.60
C ALA A 320 29.37 7.89 -0.17
N ASP A 321 29.70 7.00 -1.11
CA ASP A 321 29.79 5.54 -0.88
C ASP A 321 30.62 5.15 0.36
N ALA A 322 31.62 5.95 0.71
CA ALA A 322 32.46 5.75 1.89
C ALA A 322 31.78 6.02 3.25
N ARG A 323 30.55 6.59 3.28
CA ARG A 323 29.81 6.98 4.49
C ARG A 323 28.44 6.30 4.62
N LEU A 324 28.22 5.20 3.90
CA LEU A 324 26.94 4.44 3.89
C LEU A 324 26.50 3.87 5.26
N GLY A 325 27.32 4.02 6.32
CA GLY A 325 26.94 3.74 7.71
C GLY A 325 26.09 4.82 8.38
N GLU A 326 26.02 6.04 7.80
CA GLU A 326 25.16 7.12 8.29
C GLU A 326 23.74 6.93 7.74
N VAL A 327 22.88 6.43 8.62
CA VAL A 327 21.52 5.95 8.34
C VAL A 327 20.69 6.95 7.53
N ASP A 328 20.02 6.45 6.49
CA ASP A 328 19.02 7.11 5.63
C ASP A 328 17.80 7.61 6.44
N ARG A 329 17.99 8.68 7.21
CA ARG A 329 16.95 9.37 8.00
C ARG A 329 16.81 10.85 7.65
N ALA A 330 17.58 11.34 6.69
CA ALA A 330 17.44 12.69 6.15
C ALA A 330 16.60 12.61 4.87
N HIS A 331 15.66 13.54 4.72
CA HIS A 331 14.72 13.60 3.61
C HIS A 331 15.50 13.72 2.30
N ARG A 332 15.25 12.87 1.32
CA ARG A 332 16.05 12.83 0.09
C ARG A 332 15.39 13.66 -1.00
N TYR A 333 16.20 14.15 -1.94
CA TYR A 333 15.71 14.32 -3.30
C TYR A 333 15.38 12.94 -3.87
N ARG A 334 14.18 12.79 -4.44
CA ARG A 334 13.77 11.53 -5.07
C ARG A 334 13.56 11.73 -6.55
N PRO A 335 13.91 10.72 -7.36
CA PRO A 335 13.42 10.66 -8.71
C PRO A 335 11.89 10.65 -8.65
N VAL A 336 11.26 11.50 -9.45
CA VAL A 336 9.83 11.51 -9.70
C VAL A 336 9.66 11.48 -11.22
N PRO A 337 8.87 10.54 -11.76
CA PRO A 337 8.66 10.49 -13.20
C PRO A 337 8.01 11.78 -13.69
N GLY A 338 8.63 12.42 -14.68
CA GLY A 338 8.12 13.59 -15.38
C GLY A 338 7.22 13.21 -16.54
N ALA A 339 7.12 14.11 -17.52
CA ALA A 339 6.46 13.82 -18.79
C ALA A 339 7.34 12.87 -19.63
N GLY A 340 6.76 11.80 -20.16
CA GLY A 340 7.49 10.75 -20.88
C GLY A 340 8.39 9.92 -19.95
N ASP A 341 9.60 9.64 -20.42
CA ASP A 341 10.61 8.84 -19.71
C ASP A 341 11.60 9.70 -18.88
N ALA A 342 11.37 11.03 -18.79
CA ALA A 342 12.20 11.93 -17.99
C ALA A 342 11.96 11.74 -16.49
N VAL A 343 13.01 12.01 -15.68
CA VAL A 343 12.96 11.88 -14.22
C VAL A 343 13.50 13.14 -13.56
N ASP A 344 12.66 13.80 -12.77
CA ASP A 344 13.04 14.98 -11.99
C ASP A 344 13.45 14.56 -10.59
N HIS A 345 14.48 15.20 -10.04
CA HIS A 345 14.87 15.01 -8.65
C HIS A 345 14.25 16.11 -7.79
N VAL A 346 13.29 15.75 -6.94
CA VAL A 346 12.54 16.71 -6.12
C VAL A 346 12.66 16.40 -4.63
N PRO A 347 12.67 17.41 -3.75
CA PRO A 347 12.66 17.18 -2.31
C PRO A 347 11.35 16.48 -1.88
N VAL A 348 11.42 15.49 -0.98
CA VAL A 348 10.22 14.77 -0.49
C VAL A 348 10.12 14.74 1.04
N LEU A 349 8.91 14.58 1.60
CA LEU A 349 8.70 14.41 3.05
C LEU A 349 9.17 13.05 3.61
N GLY A 350 9.80 12.19 2.79
CA GLY A 350 10.32 10.89 3.20
C GLY A 350 9.22 9.88 3.55
N ASP A 351 8.98 8.92 2.67
CA ASP A 351 7.91 7.91 2.76
C ASP A 351 7.76 7.24 4.15
N THR A 352 8.84 6.66 4.65
CA THR A 352 8.87 5.87 5.89
C THR A 352 8.84 6.78 7.10
N ALA A 353 9.48 7.94 7.03
CA ALA A 353 9.47 8.92 8.09
C ALA A 353 8.07 9.49 8.30
N LEU A 354 7.38 9.85 7.21
CA LEU A 354 6.03 10.39 7.26
C LEU A 354 5.03 9.35 7.73
N PHE A 355 5.09 8.13 7.17
CA PHE A 355 4.22 7.05 7.64
C PHE A 355 4.47 6.72 9.13
N ALA A 356 5.72 6.71 9.58
CA ALA A 356 6.06 6.49 10.99
C ALA A 356 5.58 7.63 11.89
N LEU A 357 5.68 8.89 11.45
CA LEU A 357 5.16 10.06 12.15
C LEU A 357 3.64 9.93 12.36
N VAL A 358 2.90 9.70 11.27
CA VAL A 358 1.43 9.56 11.30
C VAL A 358 1.03 8.37 12.17
N LYS A 359 1.73 7.22 12.04
CA LYS A 359 1.51 6.03 12.89
C LYS A 359 1.77 6.34 14.37
N ARG A 360 2.83 7.09 14.71
CA ARG A 360 3.18 7.47 16.08
C ARG A 360 2.15 8.42 16.69
N ILE A 361 1.73 9.44 15.95
CA ILE A 361 0.66 10.36 16.35
C ILE A 361 -0.62 9.58 16.61
N GLY A 362 -1.06 8.75 15.65
CA GLY A 362 -2.25 7.93 15.80
C GLY A 362 -2.16 6.98 17.00
N GLY A 363 -1.03 6.29 17.17
CA GLY A 363 -0.80 5.40 18.30
C GLY A 363 -0.87 6.11 19.65
N ARG A 364 -0.24 7.28 19.78
CA ARG A 364 -0.34 8.13 20.99
C ARG A 364 -1.79 8.53 21.25
N LEU A 365 -2.49 9.10 20.28
CA LEU A 365 -3.87 9.58 20.45
C LEU A 365 -4.81 8.49 20.94
N VAL A 366 -4.68 7.28 20.39
CA VAL A 366 -5.51 6.12 20.75
C VAL A 366 -5.15 5.61 22.15
N ARG A 367 -3.85 5.58 22.50
CA ARG A 367 -3.40 5.24 23.85
C ARG A 367 -3.94 6.23 24.87
N ASP A 368 -3.71 7.52 24.66
CA ASP A 368 -4.10 8.57 25.60
C ASP A 368 -5.64 8.59 25.78
N ALA A 369 -6.40 8.36 24.70
CA ALA A 369 -7.85 8.19 24.78
C ALA A 369 -8.28 6.93 25.56
N ALA A 370 -7.60 5.79 25.37
CA ALA A 370 -7.90 4.56 26.10
C ALA A 370 -7.57 4.68 27.59
N GLU A 371 -6.42 5.28 27.94
CA GLU A 371 -6.00 5.56 29.32
C GLU A 371 -7.01 6.49 30.01
N HIS A 372 -7.44 7.56 29.33
CA HIS A 372 -8.46 8.46 29.85
C HIS A 372 -9.82 7.77 30.09
N LEU A 373 -10.14 6.75 29.29
CA LEU A 373 -11.36 5.96 29.45
C LEU A 373 -11.22 4.82 30.48
N GLY A 374 -10.04 4.63 31.07
CA GLY A 374 -9.75 3.54 32.01
C GLY A 374 -9.76 2.16 31.36
N ALA A 375 -9.41 2.07 30.07
CA ALA A 375 -9.38 0.80 29.34
C ALA A 375 -8.04 0.07 29.48
N ASP A 376 -8.07 -1.23 29.22
CA ASP A 376 -6.89 -2.09 29.23
C ASP A 376 -5.82 -1.59 28.21
N PRO A 377 -4.54 -1.44 28.61
CA PRO A 377 -3.45 -1.09 27.71
C PRO A 377 -3.29 -1.98 26.47
N ASP A 378 -3.72 -3.25 26.51
CA ASP A 378 -3.63 -4.15 25.37
C ASP A 378 -4.69 -3.82 24.30
N ARG A 379 -5.80 -3.20 24.70
CA ARG A 379 -6.91 -2.85 23.82
C ARG A 379 -6.49 -1.82 22.76
N TRP A 380 -5.82 -0.75 23.17
CA TRP A 380 -5.37 0.27 22.20
C TRP A 380 -4.29 -0.28 21.27
N ARG A 381 -3.42 -1.18 21.77
CA ARG A 381 -2.39 -1.85 20.95
C ARG A 381 -3.02 -2.73 19.88
N ALA A 382 -4.08 -3.48 20.23
CA ALA A 382 -4.83 -4.30 19.29
C ALA A 382 -5.45 -3.45 18.16
N TRP A 383 -6.08 -2.33 18.50
CA TRP A 383 -6.62 -1.39 17.51
C TRP A 383 -5.55 -0.72 16.66
N ASN A 384 -4.45 -0.29 17.28
CA ASN A 384 -3.31 0.29 16.58
C ASN A 384 -2.69 -0.72 15.59
N ALA A 385 -2.54 -1.99 15.99
CA ALA A 385 -2.09 -3.07 15.12
C ALA A 385 -3.11 -3.39 14.01
N TYR A 386 -4.40 -3.32 14.30
CA TYR A 386 -5.46 -3.54 13.32
C TYR A 386 -5.45 -2.47 12.21
N TRP A 387 -5.25 -1.20 12.55
CA TRP A 387 -5.22 -0.12 11.56
C TRP A 387 -3.88 0.03 10.85
N TRP A 388 -2.77 -0.02 11.60
CA TRP A 388 -1.42 0.28 11.12
C TRP A 388 -0.55 -0.96 10.83
N GLY A 389 -1.12 -2.15 10.99
CA GLY A 389 -0.43 -3.44 10.90
C GLY A 389 0.40 -3.77 12.15
N SER A 390 0.51 -5.07 12.43
CA SER A 390 1.45 -5.64 13.42
C SER A 390 2.75 -6.06 12.75
N ASP A 391 3.87 -5.86 13.44
CA ASP A 391 5.13 -6.43 12.98
C ASP A 391 5.15 -7.95 13.26
N ALA A 392 5.65 -8.73 12.31
CA ALA A 392 5.57 -10.19 12.34
C ALA A 392 6.34 -10.90 13.49
N GLU A 393 7.22 -10.20 14.20
CA GLU A 393 8.19 -10.83 15.11
C GLU A 393 7.80 -10.89 16.59
N GLU A 394 6.73 -10.22 17.03
CA GLU A 394 6.26 -10.42 18.43
C GLU A 394 5.87 -11.89 18.68
N GLY A 395 5.46 -12.62 17.64
CA GLY A 395 5.25 -14.07 17.71
C GLY A 395 6.53 -14.91 17.66
N ALA A 396 7.57 -14.46 16.96
CA ALA A 396 8.82 -15.21 16.81
C ALA A 396 9.67 -15.18 18.09
N ALA A 397 9.66 -14.05 18.82
CA ALA A 397 10.41 -13.92 20.07
C ALA A 397 9.82 -14.76 21.22
N ARG A 398 8.50 -14.98 21.25
CA ARG A 398 7.85 -15.85 22.25
C ARG A 398 7.98 -17.35 21.94
N GLY A 399 8.21 -17.72 20.68
CA GLY A 399 8.44 -19.10 20.26
C GLY A 399 9.89 -19.58 20.38
N ALA A 400 10.81 -18.69 20.77
CA ALA A 400 12.24 -18.98 20.94
C ALA A 400 12.65 -19.22 22.40
N GLU A 401 11.69 -19.48 23.31
CA GLU A 401 12.00 -20.24 24.52
C GLU A 401 12.42 -21.64 24.07
N LEU A 402 13.71 -21.94 24.25
CA LEU A 402 14.31 -23.24 23.97
C LEU A 402 13.42 -24.36 24.55
N PRO A 403 12.97 -25.33 23.74
CA PRO A 403 12.28 -26.48 24.30
C PRO A 403 13.23 -27.18 25.27
N PRO A 404 12.78 -27.63 26.46
CA PRO A 404 13.55 -28.56 27.26
C PRO A 404 13.86 -29.77 26.38
N SER A 405 15.13 -30.18 26.41
CA SER A 405 15.70 -31.31 25.69
C SER A 405 14.73 -32.49 25.61
N THR A 406 14.37 -32.85 24.38
CA THR A 406 13.44 -33.91 24.00
C THR A 406 13.94 -35.30 24.38
N GLU A 407 13.13 -36.04 25.13
CA GLU A 407 13.08 -37.50 25.11
C GLU A 407 11.64 -37.93 24.74
N GLY A 408 11.49 -38.77 23.71
CA GLY A 408 10.24 -39.48 23.41
C GLY A 408 9.32 -38.89 22.33
N LEU A 409 9.63 -39.17 21.05
CA LEU A 409 8.73 -38.93 19.92
C LEU A 409 7.49 -39.85 19.99
N ARG A 410 6.27 -39.26 19.95
CA ARG A 410 5.06 -39.93 19.43
C ARG A 410 4.38 -39.02 18.39
N PRO A 411 3.86 -39.58 17.28
CA PRO A 411 3.22 -38.79 16.22
C PRO A 411 1.86 -38.26 16.67
N ARG A 412 1.61 -36.96 16.45
CA ARG A 412 0.29 -36.32 16.63
C ARG A 412 -0.56 -36.48 15.35
N PRO A 413 -1.87 -36.75 15.46
CA PRO A 413 -2.77 -36.80 14.32
C PRO A 413 -3.07 -35.39 13.77
N SER A 414 -3.22 -35.32 12.44
CA SER A 414 -3.58 -34.14 11.67
C SER A 414 -4.98 -33.64 12.00
N ARG A 415 -5.09 -32.36 12.42
CA ARG A 415 -6.39 -31.67 12.56
C ARG A 415 -6.86 -31.12 11.19
N PRO A 416 -8.15 -31.26 10.84
CA PRO A 416 -8.72 -30.62 9.65
C PRO A 416 -8.87 -29.11 9.85
N SER A 417 -8.65 -28.34 8.78
CA SER A 417 -8.91 -26.90 8.73
C SER A 417 -10.41 -26.63 8.58
N PRO A 418 -10.99 -25.63 9.27
CA PRO A 418 -12.40 -25.31 9.11
C PRO A 418 -12.63 -24.47 7.84
N THR A 419 -13.57 -24.93 7.02
CA THR A 419 -14.15 -24.19 5.89
C THR A 419 -15.08 -23.10 6.44
N ILE A 420 -14.78 -21.83 6.16
CA ILE A 420 -15.66 -20.70 6.48
C ILE A 420 -16.61 -20.51 5.30
N ALA A 421 -17.89 -20.80 5.51
CA ALA A 421 -18.98 -20.37 4.64
C ALA A 421 -19.31 -18.90 4.94
N GLN A 422 -19.38 -18.06 3.90
CA GLN A 422 -19.78 -16.66 4.01
C GLN A 422 -21.27 -16.55 3.67
N ASP A 423 -22.09 -16.24 4.68
CA ASP A 423 -23.47 -15.77 4.49
C ASP A 423 -23.50 -14.26 4.74
N GLY A 424 -24.07 -13.51 3.79
CA GLY A 424 -24.15 -12.06 3.82
C GLY A 424 -25.50 -11.58 4.34
N ALA A 425 -25.54 -11.02 5.55
CA ALA A 425 -26.50 -10.01 5.97
C ALA A 425 -26.07 -9.38 7.31
N ALA A 426 -26.15 -8.05 7.40
CA ALA A 426 -25.96 -7.18 8.58
C ALA A 426 -24.62 -7.37 9.35
N ARG A 427 -23.60 -6.58 8.99
CA ARG A 427 -22.33 -6.49 9.75
C ARG A 427 -22.58 -5.84 11.12
N GLY A 428 -22.88 -6.67 12.12
CA GLY A 428 -22.81 -6.32 13.54
C GLY A 428 -21.40 -5.88 13.93
N ALA A 429 -21.29 -5.13 15.03
CA ALA A 429 -20.05 -4.54 15.53
C ALA A 429 -18.89 -5.55 15.55
N GLU A 430 -17.99 -5.47 14.57
CA GLU A 430 -16.84 -6.36 14.43
C GLU A 430 -15.93 -6.15 15.64
N LEU A 431 -15.95 -7.08 16.61
CA LEU A 431 -15.07 -7.05 17.80
C LEU A 431 -13.61 -6.95 17.37
N PRO A 432 -12.72 -6.33 18.18
CA PRO A 432 -11.31 -6.43 17.89
C PRO A 432 -10.94 -7.92 17.82
N PRO A 433 -10.01 -8.31 16.94
CA PRO A 433 -9.51 -9.67 16.95
C PRO A 433 -9.00 -10.02 18.35
N SER A 434 -9.33 -11.21 18.83
CA SER A 434 -8.81 -11.70 20.10
C SER A 434 -7.27 -11.57 20.14
N THR A 435 -6.75 -11.18 21.31
CA THR A 435 -5.31 -11.02 21.58
C THR A 435 -4.54 -12.34 21.49
N GLU A 436 -5.24 -13.48 21.43
CA GLU A 436 -4.65 -14.80 21.24
C GLU A 436 -4.06 -14.98 19.83
N GLY A 437 -2.74 -14.86 19.74
CA GLY A 437 -1.96 -15.22 18.56
C GLY A 437 -2.08 -14.19 17.44
N LEU A 438 -1.60 -12.96 17.68
CA LEU A 438 -1.47 -11.90 16.68
C LEU A 438 -0.62 -12.37 15.49
N ARG A 439 -1.26 -13.01 14.51
CA ARG A 439 -0.68 -13.22 13.19
C ARG A 439 -0.33 -11.85 12.62
N PRO A 440 0.76 -11.75 11.83
CA PRO A 440 1.11 -10.51 11.14
C PRO A 440 -0.10 -10.04 10.34
N ARG A 441 -0.57 -8.82 10.60
CA ARG A 441 -1.69 -8.22 9.88
C ARG A 441 -1.21 -7.13 8.94
N PRO A 442 -1.67 -7.11 7.68
CA PRO A 442 -1.36 -6.00 6.78
C PRO A 442 -2.01 -4.72 7.31
N SER A 443 -1.32 -3.60 7.13
CA SER A 443 -1.87 -2.28 7.45
C SER A 443 -3.10 -1.97 6.59
N ARG A 444 -4.17 -1.50 7.24
CA ARG A 444 -5.37 -0.98 6.57
C ARG A 444 -5.16 0.44 6.09
N ILE A 445 -4.39 1.23 6.85
CA ILE A 445 -3.96 2.58 6.48
C ILE A 445 -2.67 2.49 5.69
N ARG A 446 -2.60 3.18 4.55
CA ARG A 446 -1.44 3.16 3.66
C ARG A 446 -1.12 4.56 3.21
N LEU A 447 0.16 4.91 3.20
CA LEU A 447 0.62 6.08 2.46
C LEU A 447 0.64 5.73 0.97
N ARG A 448 -0.01 6.53 0.11
CA ARG A 448 -0.10 6.24 -1.34
C ARG A 448 1.24 6.42 -2.06
N ALA A 449 1.96 7.49 -1.75
CA ALA A 449 3.24 7.79 -2.37
C ALA A 449 4.10 8.66 -1.45
N ALA A 450 5.41 8.72 -1.74
CA ALA A 450 6.29 9.71 -1.14
C ALA A 450 5.85 11.13 -1.58
N PRO A 451 5.43 12.02 -0.65
CA PRO A 451 4.96 13.36 -1.04
C PRO A 451 6.12 14.26 -1.45
N ALA A 452 6.06 14.78 -2.68
CA ALA A 452 6.97 15.82 -3.15
C ALA A 452 6.65 17.16 -2.47
N ILE A 453 7.70 17.86 -2.05
CA ILE A 453 7.60 19.20 -1.48
C ILE A 453 7.60 20.21 -2.62
N THR A 454 6.59 21.07 -2.64
CA THR A 454 6.48 22.19 -3.56
C THR A 454 6.67 23.51 -2.81
N GLY A 455 7.41 24.44 -3.42
CA GLY A 455 7.82 25.69 -2.79
C GLY A 455 8.86 25.50 -1.67
N GLY A 456 9.07 26.55 -0.87
CA GLY A 456 10.16 26.62 0.09
C GLY A 456 11.51 26.90 -0.57
N ALA A 457 12.60 26.82 0.18
CA ALA A 457 13.95 27.04 -0.31
C ALA A 457 14.93 26.05 0.30
N PRO A 458 15.87 25.50 -0.49
CA PRO A 458 17.01 24.77 0.08
C PRO A 458 17.84 25.73 0.94
N LEU A 459 18.36 25.22 2.04
CA LEU A 459 19.15 25.97 3.02
C LEU A 459 20.26 25.08 3.56
N THR A 460 21.52 25.44 3.29
CA THR A 460 22.66 24.82 3.95
C THR A 460 22.93 25.56 5.26
N THR A 461 22.91 24.84 6.38
CA THR A 461 23.25 25.39 7.69
C THR A 461 24.48 24.68 8.25
N THR A 462 25.37 25.44 8.87
CA THR A 462 26.47 24.89 9.65
C THR A 462 26.15 25.06 11.13
N ARG A 463 26.14 23.95 11.86
CA ARG A 463 25.87 23.88 13.29
C ARG A 463 27.13 23.51 14.04
N LEU A 464 27.36 24.19 15.15
CA LEU A 464 28.41 23.87 16.11
C LEU A 464 27.77 23.20 17.32
N THR A 465 28.31 22.06 17.76
CA THR A 465 27.95 21.55 19.08
C THR A 465 28.63 22.40 20.13
N VAL A 466 27.84 23.05 20.98
CA VAL A 466 28.34 23.78 22.14
C VAL A 466 28.34 22.85 23.33
N ASP A 467 29.45 22.78 24.05
CA ASP A 467 29.54 22.09 25.32
C ASP A 467 28.64 22.79 26.34
N ALA A 468 27.67 22.07 26.91
CA ALA A 468 26.70 22.66 27.82
C ALA A 468 27.32 23.11 29.16
N LEU A 469 28.48 22.56 29.55
CA LEU A 469 29.16 22.88 30.80
C LEU A 469 30.09 24.09 30.63
N PHE A 470 30.78 24.19 29.50
CA PHE A 470 31.80 25.22 29.28
C PHE A 470 31.36 26.37 28.36
N GLY A 471 30.29 26.18 27.57
CA GLY A 471 29.87 27.15 26.56
C GLY A 471 30.79 27.23 25.34
N ASP A 472 31.84 26.41 25.30
CA ASP A 472 32.80 26.35 24.21
C ASP A 472 32.36 25.41 23.10
N ALA A 473 32.92 25.62 21.91
CA ALA A 473 32.79 24.72 20.78
C ALA A 473 33.39 23.35 21.12
N VAL A 474 32.64 22.27 20.90
CA VAL A 474 33.24 20.93 20.95
C VAL A 474 34.09 20.73 19.68
N ASP A 475 35.40 20.57 19.87
CA ASP A 475 36.34 20.36 18.76
C ASP A 475 35.90 19.19 17.86
N GLY A 476 35.96 19.42 16.54
CA GLY A 476 35.56 18.45 15.54
C GLY A 476 34.04 18.23 15.40
N ARG A 477 33.19 19.04 16.06
CA ARG A 477 31.72 18.94 15.98
C ARG A 477 31.06 20.09 15.25
N LEU A 478 31.65 20.44 14.11
CA LEU A 478 31.04 21.30 13.11
C LEU A 478 30.28 20.42 12.11
N PHE A 479 28.97 20.53 12.09
CA PHE A 479 28.09 19.77 11.21
C PHE A 479 27.47 20.69 10.19
N THR A 480 27.79 20.51 8.91
CA THR A 480 27.03 21.12 7.83
C THR A 480 25.86 20.21 7.49
N SER A 481 24.67 20.78 7.38
CA SER A 481 23.44 20.05 7.06
C SER A 481 22.66 20.82 6.02
N ASP A 482 22.27 20.12 4.96
CA ASP A 482 21.32 20.64 4.00
C ASP A 482 19.89 20.47 4.55
N LEU A 483 19.13 21.54 4.43
CA LEU A 483 17.78 21.68 4.92
C LEU A 483 16.89 22.19 3.79
N HIS A 484 15.59 22.07 4.00
CA HIS A 484 14.57 22.73 3.22
C HIS A 484 13.72 23.56 4.15
N CYS A 485 13.65 24.86 3.87
CA CYS A 485 12.92 25.83 4.66
C CYS A 485 11.57 26.12 4.00
N GLY A 486 10.48 25.84 4.70
CA GLY A 486 9.13 26.10 4.19
C GLY A 486 8.66 25.13 3.09
N GLY A 487 7.66 25.56 2.32
CA GLY A 487 7.00 24.75 1.29
C GLY A 487 5.89 23.87 1.85
N GLY A 488 5.32 23.04 0.99
CA GLY A 488 4.30 22.08 1.42
C GLY A 488 4.17 20.89 0.47
N ALA A 489 3.50 19.85 0.93
CA ALA A 489 3.32 18.62 0.17
C ALA A 489 1.88 18.10 0.29
N ASP A 490 1.41 17.45 -0.76
CA ASP A 490 0.13 16.77 -0.79
C ASP A 490 0.31 15.30 -0.39
N VAL A 491 -0.35 14.91 0.69
CA VAL A 491 -0.26 13.58 1.29
C VAL A 491 -1.60 12.89 1.13
N VAL A 492 -1.57 11.63 0.70
CA VAL A 492 -2.78 10.82 0.61
C VAL A 492 -2.61 9.54 1.43
N LEU A 493 -3.50 9.34 2.39
CA LEU A 493 -3.62 8.11 3.15
C LEU A 493 -4.85 7.33 2.69
N ASP A 494 -4.62 6.13 2.19
CA ASP A 494 -5.66 5.18 1.80
C ASP A 494 -6.03 4.30 2.98
N VAL A 495 -7.33 4.18 3.25
CA VAL A 495 -7.89 3.31 4.29
C VAL A 495 -8.76 2.26 3.64
N ARG A 496 -8.40 1.00 3.81
CA ARG A 496 -9.19 -0.15 3.35
C ARG A 496 -10.29 -0.46 4.35
N GLU A 497 -11.51 -0.63 3.85
CA GLU A 497 -12.70 -0.99 4.64
C GLU A 497 -12.90 -0.08 5.87
N PRO A 498 -12.93 1.24 5.70
CA PRO A 498 -12.91 2.19 6.81
C PRO A 498 -14.16 2.06 7.68
N ASP A 499 -13.96 1.72 8.95
CA ASP A 499 -15.00 1.86 9.98
C ASP A 499 -15.05 3.29 10.55
N ASP A 500 -16.09 3.62 11.31
CA ASP A 500 -16.23 4.95 11.90
C ASP A 500 -15.16 5.24 12.97
N ALA A 501 -14.59 4.22 13.62
CA ALA A 501 -13.56 4.43 14.65
C ALA A 501 -12.22 4.86 14.03
N VAL A 502 -11.80 4.26 12.91
CA VAL A 502 -10.59 4.70 12.20
C VAL A 502 -10.77 6.12 11.64
N ARG A 503 -11.98 6.49 11.18
CA ARG A 503 -12.27 7.87 10.76
C ARG A 503 -12.17 8.85 11.93
N GLY A 504 -12.65 8.45 13.12
CA GLY A 504 -12.52 9.23 14.34
C GLY A 504 -11.05 9.42 14.74
N MET A 505 -10.23 8.39 14.61
CA MET A 505 -8.79 8.47 14.85
C MET A 505 -8.11 9.42 13.86
N LEU A 506 -8.48 9.36 12.57
CA LEU A 506 -7.98 10.27 11.55
C LEU A 506 -8.40 11.73 11.81
N ALA A 507 -9.60 11.98 12.31
CA ALA A 507 -10.03 13.32 12.73
C ALA A 507 -9.17 13.87 13.88
N LEU A 508 -8.84 13.04 14.88
CA LEU A 508 -7.90 13.43 15.96
C LEU A 508 -6.49 13.67 15.42
N LEU A 509 -6.03 12.86 14.47
CA LEU A 509 -4.73 13.03 13.83
C LEU A 509 -4.63 14.35 13.07
N VAL A 510 -5.68 14.72 12.32
CA VAL A 510 -5.76 16.02 11.63
C VAL A 510 -5.76 17.16 12.62
N ARG A 511 -6.52 17.07 13.71
CA ARG A 511 -6.50 18.06 14.79
C ARG A 511 -5.08 18.26 15.33
N GLU A 512 -4.38 17.18 15.63
CA GLU A 512 -3.00 17.23 16.15
C GLU A 512 -2.03 17.90 15.16
N LEU A 513 -2.12 17.57 13.88
CA LEU A 513 -1.30 18.19 12.83
C LEU A 513 -1.67 19.65 12.58
N ALA A 514 -2.88 20.09 12.92
CA ALA A 514 -3.33 21.47 12.70
C ALA A 514 -2.97 22.42 13.85
N THR A 515 -2.95 21.92 15.09
CA THR A 515 -2.78 22.73 16.30
C THR A 515 -1.31 22.98 16.61
N VAL A 516 -0.62 21.98 17.14
CA VAL A 516 0.82 21.99 17.42
C VAL A 516 1.32 20.56 17.32
N PRO A 517 2.01 20.18 16.24
CA PRO A 517 2.65 18.88 16.17
C PRO A 517 3.78 18.85 17.20
N PHE A 518 3.56 18.11 18.30
CA PHE A 518 4.63 17.77 19.24
C PHE A 518 5.66 16.85 18.58
N ASP A 519 5.19 16.02 17.65
CA ASP A 519 6.05 15.13 16.91
C ASP A 519 6.69 15.82 15.72
N THR A 520 7.92 15.42 15.46
CA THR A 520 8.71 15.89 14.33
C THR A 520 8.99 14.75 13.36
N LEU A 521 9.08 15.12 12.11
CA LEU A 521 9.49 14.28 11.00
C LEU A 521 11.02 14.17 10.98
N GLY A 522 11.54 12.94 10.88
CA GLY A 522 12.99 12.68 10.85
C GLY A 522 13.67 12.79 12.23
N SER A 523 15.00 12.84 12.25
CA SER A 523 15.83 12.82 13.47
C SER A 523 16.18 14.19 14.06
N GLY A 524 15.63 15.27 13.50
CA GLY A 524 16.00 16.65 13.88
C GLY A 524 15.10 17.29 14.94
N GLY A 525 14.22 16.52 15.60
CA GLY A 525 13.20 17.05 16.51
C GLY A 525 13.72 17.89 17.66
N GLY A 526 14.84 17.48 18.26
CA GLY A 526 15.50 18.24 19.34
C GLY A 526 16.06 19.60 18.90
N SER A 527 16.14 19.85 17.59
CA SER A 527 16.61 21.11 17.00
C SER A 527 15.51 21.92 16.30
N GLY A 528 14.24 21.58 16.53
CA GLY A 528 13.09 22.24 15.89
C GLY A 528 12.86 21.85 14.43
N ASN A 529 13.64 20.91 13.87
CA ASN A 529 13.44 20.46 12.49
C ASN A 529 12.28 19.47 12.40
N GLY A 530 11.63 19.40 11.24
CA GLY A 530 10.64 18.39 10.90
C GLY A 530 9.22 18.69 11.36
N ARG A 531 8.90 19.93 11.73
CA ARG A 531 7.52 20.31 12.05
C ARG A 531 6.67 20.42 10.79
N LEU A 532 5.50 19.78 10.82
CA LEU A 532 4.54 19.78 9.72
C LEU A 532 3.18 20.26 10.21
N CYS A 533 2.61 21.27 9.57
CA CYS A 533 1.26 21.73 9.88
C CYS A 533 0.28 21.28 8.79
N ALA A 534 -0.84 20.68 9.15
CA ALA A 534 -1.94 20.46 8.22
C ALA A 534 -2.61 21.80 7.89
N THR A 535 -2.69 22.14 6.61
CA THR A 535 -3.37 23.35 6.11
C THR A 535 -4.64 23.04 5.33
N ARG A 536 -4.78 21.80 4.86
CA ARG A 536 -6.02 21.24 4.30
C ARG A 536 -6.16 19.79 4.72
N ALA A 537 -7.37 19.33 5.02
CA ALA A 537 -7.64 17.92 5.26
C ALA A 537 -9.05 17.53 4.82
N THR A 538 -9.17 16.70 3.79
CA THR A 538 -10.47 16.18 3.33
C THR A 538 -10.47 14.66 3.40
N LEU A 539 -11.50 14.09 4.02
CA LEU A 539 -11.72 12.65 4.09
C LEU A 539 -12.86 12.27 3.14
N THR A 540 -12.54 11.57 2.06
CA THR A 540 -13.52 11.07 1.10
C THR A 540 -13.76 9.58 1.34
N THR A 541 -14.99 9.17 1.64
CA THR A 541 -15.41 7.79 1.80
C THR A 541 -16.17 7.33 0.57
N VAL A 542 -15.74 6.23 -0.04
CA VAL A 542 -16.47 5.56 -1.12
C VAL A 542 -17.14 4.33 -0.53
N SER A 543 -18.48 4.33 -0.57
CA SER A 543 -19.29 3.20 -0.13
C SER A 543 -19.20 2.05 -1.15
N GLY A 544 -19.14 0.81 -0.66
CA GLY A 544 -19.00 -0.36 -1.53
C GLY A 544 -20.26 -0.72 -2.33
N ASP A 545 -21.37 -0.03 -2.05
CA ASP A 545 -22.67 -0.18 -2.72
C ASP A 545 -22.75 0.62 -4.03
N GLY A 546 -21.69 1.35 -4.41
CA GLY A 546 -21.69 2.22 -5.59
C GLY A 546 -22.41 3.55 -5.36
N GLY A 547 -22.77 3.87 -4.12
CA GLY A 547 -23.27 5.19 -3.76
C GLY A 547 -22.25 6.30 -4.03
N PRO A 548 -22.70 7.57 -4.12
CA PRO A 548 -21.80 8.70 -4.31
C PRO A 548 -20.78 8.77 -3.16
N ALA A 549 -19.58 9.22 -3.48
CA ALA A 549 -18.56 9.42 -2.46
C ALA A 549 -18.97 10.53 -1.48
N HIS A 550 -18.82 10.26 -0.18
CA HIS A 550 -19.07 11.22 0.89
C HIS A 550 -17.78 11.93 1.29
N THR A 551 -17.71 13.25 1.27
CA THR A 551 -16.49 14.01 1.60
C THR A 551 -16.73 14.94 2.77
N VAL A 552 -15.84 14.90 3.76
CA VAL A 552 -15.86 15.75 4.96
C VAL A 552 -14.56 16.56 5.03
N ASP A 553 -14.66 17.86 5.24
CA ASP A 553 -13.50 18.70 5.57
C ASP A 553 -13.19 18.56 7.08
N LEU A 554 -12.15 17.80 7.38
CA LEU A 554 -11.76 17.51 8.76
C LEU A 554 -11.19 18.73 9.48
N LEU A 555 -10.60 19.70 8.76
CA LEU A 555 -10.15 20.94 9.40
C LEU A 555 -11.34 21.82 9.78
N ALA A 556 -12.34 21.94 8.90
CA ALA A 556 -13.58 22.65 9.20
C ALA A 556 -14.32 21.97 10.36
N ALA A 557 -14.47 20.65 10.32
CA ALA A 557 -15.11 19.85 11.38
C ALA A 557 -14.46 20.03 12.76
N VAL A 558 -13.13 20.15 12.81
CA VAL A 558 -12.38 20.36 14.06
C VAL A 558 -12.49 21.81 14.55
N ARG A 559 -12.60 22.80 13.65
CA ARG A 559 -12.79 24.22 13.99
C ARG A 559 -14.19 24.48 14.54
N ASP A 560 -15.20 23.97 13.84
CA ASP A 560 -16.61 24.17 14.17
C ASP A 560 -17.33 22.82 14.19
N PRO A 561 -17.49 22.21 15.38
CA PRO A 561 -18.11 20.91 15.50
C PRO A 561 -19.61 20.93 15.17
N ASP A 562 -20.26 22.09 15.13
CA ASP A 562 -21.71 22.21 14.90
C ASP A 562 -22.12 22.23 13.43
N THR A 563 -21.14 22.34 12.53
CA THR A 563 -21.32 22.11 11.09
C THR A 563 -21.78 20.67 10.78
N GLU A 564 -22.22 20.44 9.54
CA GLU A 564 -22.51 19.08 9.05
C GLU A 564 -21.27 18.17 9.14
N ASP A 565 -20.13 18.65 8.65
CA ASP A 565 -18.83 17.99 8.77
C ASP A 565 -18.44 17.71 10.23
N GLY A 566 -18.70 18.67 11.13
CA GLY A 566 -18.49 18.52 12.57
C GLY A 566 -19.40 17.46 13.21
N ARG A 567 -20.67 17.35 12.78
CA ARG A 567 -21.58 16.27 13.22
C ARG A 567 -21.07 14.90 12.78
N ASP A 568 -20.59 14.77 11.55
CA ASP A 568 -19.99 13.52 11.06
C ASP A 568 -18.73 13.15 11.85
N ALA A 569 -17.82 14.10 12.06
CA ALA A 569 -16.62 13.87 12.86
C ALA A 569 -16.96 13.47 14.31
N ARG A 570 -17.97 14.09 14.94
CA ARG A 570 -18.43 13.69 16.28
C ARG A 570 -19.01 12.29 16.32
N ARG A 571 -19.78 11.87 15.30
CA ARG A 571 -20.25 10.48 15.18
C ARG A 571 -19.08 9.51 15.15
N TRP A 572 -18.05 9.81 14.36
CA TRP A 572 -16.84 9.00 14.26
C TRP A 572 -16.04 8.95 15.57
N LEU A 573 -15.90 10.08 16.26
CA LEU A 573 -15.26 10.16 17.58
C LEU A 573 -16.03 9.37 18.63
N ALA A 574 -17.36 9.40 18.59
CA ALA A 574 -18.20 8.58 19.46
C ALA A 574 -17.98 7.08 19.19
N ALA A 575 -17.86 6.67 17.93
CA ALA A 575 -17.53 5.30 17.56
C ALA A 575 -16.13 4.91 18.06
N LEU A 576 -15.12 5.77 17.88
CA LEU A 576 -13.77 5.56 18.43
C LEU A 576 -13.81 5.40 19.96
N ARG A 577 -14.48 6.31 20.67
CA ARG A 577 -14.65 6.24 22.13
C ARG A 577 -15.31 4.94 22.56
N ALA A 578 -16.34 4.50 21.85
CA ALA A 578 -17.00 3.22 22.13
C ALA A 578 -16.06 2.02 21.92
N ARG A 579 -15.19 2.08 20.90
CA ARG A 579 -14.18 1.04 20.66
C ARG A 579 -13.08 1.01 21.71
N LEU A 580 -12.69 2.16 22.25
CA LEU A 580 -11.61 2.29 23.21
C LEU A 580 -12.04 2.22 24.67
N GLY A 581 -13.32 2.45 24.98
CA GLY A 581 -13.84 2.37 26.34
C GLY A 581 -13.74 0.96 26.94
N PRO A 582 -13.86 0.82 28.27
CA PRO A 582 -13.88 -0.48 28.91
C PRO A 582 -15.00 -1.34 28.32
N ASP A 583 -14.82 -2.66 28.31
CA ASP A 583 -15.93 -3.55 28.00
C ASP A 583 -17.06 -3.22 28.95
N ARG A 584 -18.22 -2.83 28.41
CA ARG A 584 -19.41 -2.76 29.24
C ARG A 584 -19.58 -4.17 29.77
N PRO A 585 -19.54 -4.39 31.11
CA PRO A 585 -19.85 -5.68 31.65
C PRO A 585 -21.18 -6.08 31.05
N ASP A 586 -21.22 -7.25 30.42
CA ASP A 586 -22.35 -7.73 29.64
C ASP A 586 -23.56 -7.70 30.58
N LEU A 587 -24.40 -6.66 30.46
CA LEU A 587 -25.58 -6.45 31.31
C LEU A 587 -26.65 -7.54 31.06
N THR A 588 -26.34 -8.49 30.18
CA THR A 588 -27.11 -9.65 29.78
C THR A 588 -26.74 -10.92 30.54
N SER A 589 -25.83 -10.89 31.52
CA SER A 589 -25.75 -11.97 32.49
C SER A 589 -26.86 -11.72 33.52
N PRO A 590 -28.05 -12.36 33.42
CA PRO A 590 -29.08 -12.20 34.45
C PRO A 590 -28.41 -12.62 35.76
N ALA A 591 -28.38 -11.70 36.72
CA ALA A 591 -28.08 -12.08 38.08
C ALA A 591 -29.05 -13.21 38.40
N HIS A 592 -28.54 -14.43 38.59
CA HIS A 592 -29.26 -15.43 39.36
C HIS A 592 -29.45 -14.81 40.73
N SER A 593 -30.56 -14.10 40.88
CA SER A 593 -31.14 -13.70 42.14
C SER A 593 -31.37 -15.01 42.89
N THR A 594 -30.39 -15.40 43.69
CA THR A 594 -30.64 -16.26 44.83
C THR A 594 -31.51 -15.44 45.76
N ALA A 595 -32.81 -15.46 45.48
CA ALA A 595 -33.83 -15.16 46.46
C ALA A 595 -33.63 -16.20 47.57
N SER A 596 -32.87 -15.81 48.60
CA SER A 596 -32.98 -16.42 49.90
C SER A 596 -34.37 -16.08 50.41
N GLU A 597 -35.25 -17.07 50.36
CA GLU A 597 -36.43 -17.15 51.22
C GLU A 597 -35.93 -17.06 52.68
N GLU A 598 -36.08 -15.90 53.30
CA GLU A 598 -36.23 -15.80 54.75
C GLU A 598 -37.72 -15.66 55.05
N GLU A 599 -38.27 -16.75 55.59
CA GLU A 599 -39.57 -16.82 56.26
C GLU A 599 -39.63 -15.90 57.51
N PRO A 600 -40.85 -15.54 57.94
CA PRO A 600 -41.10 -14.40 58.79
C PRO A 600 -40.98 -14.71 60.29
N TYR A 601 -40.50 -13.73 61.04
CA TYR A 601 -40.88 -13.55 62.43
C TYR A 601 -41.88 -12.38 62.54
N ARG A 602 -43.16 -12.67 62.26
CA ARG A 602 -44.40 -12.19 62.93
C ARG A 602 -45.61 -12.23 62.01
#